data_AF-A0A8J7DMQ9-F1
#
_entry.id   AF-A0A8J7DMQ9-F1
#
_cell.length_a   1.000
_cell.length_b   1.000
_cell.length_c   1.000
_cell.angle_alpha   90.00
_cell.angle_beta   90.00
_cell.angle_gamma   90.00
#
_symmetry.space_group_name_H-M   'P 1'
#
loop_
_entity.id
_entity.type
_entity.pdbx_description
1 polymer ?
#
loop_
_entity_poly.entity_id
_entity_poly.type
_entity_poly.pdbx_seq_one_letter_code
_entity_poly.pdbx_strand_id
1 'polypeptide(L)'
;MPLDWSVVSQRYANGAEVPTVAGNKILQVTGADDQKIYIKSPLWTASLSRENLEKGVTLIEEGLIDREPGQFVEDYRIYVADERATSAAHILKDLGILTEDTGYYPTC
;
A
#
# COMPACT_ATOMS: atom_id res chain seq x y z
N MET A 1 -6.13 3.32 -13.41
CA MET A 1 -7.33 2.49 -13.18
C MET A 1 -7.82 2.72 -11.76
N PRO A 2 -9.13 2.88 -11.50
CA PRO A 2 -9.62 2.95 -10.13
C PRO A 2 -9.32 1.63 -9.40
N LEU A 3 -8.95 1.72 -8.12
CA LEU A 3 -8.72 0.56 -7.28
C LEU A 3 -10.04 -0.19 -7.09
N ASP A 4 -10.12 -1.46 -7.50
CA ASP A 4 -11.33 -2.28 -7.31
C ASP A 4 -11.53 -2.61 -5.83
N TRP A 5 -12.23 -1.73 -5.12
CA TRP A 5 -12.41 -1.85 -3.68
C TRP A 5 -13.15 -3.13 -3.28
N SER A 6 -14.04 -3.66 -4.13
CA SER A 6 -14.68 -4.95 -3.87
C SER A 6 -13.67 -6.10 -3.80
N VAL A 7 -12.64 -6.08 -4.64
CA VAL A 7 -11.57 -7.11 -4.60
C VAL A 7 -10.71 -6.93 -3.36
N VAL A 8 -10.35 -5.68 -3.04
CA VAL A 8 -9.56 -5.33 -1.85
C VAL A 8 -10.31 -5.75 -0.57
N SER A 9 -11.56 -5.34 -0.43
CA SER A 9 -12.41 -5.69 0.71
C SER A 9 -12.58 -7.21 0.80
N GLN A 10 -12.91 -7.92 -0.28
CA GLN A 10 -13.04 -9.39 -0.23
C GLN A 10 -11.74 -10.10 0.16
N ARG A 11 -10.59 -9.62 -0.33
CA ARG A 11 -9.28 -10.21 -0.04
C ARG A 11 -8.85 -9.98 1.41
N TYR A 12 -9.23 -8.86 2.00
CA TYR A 12 -8.82 -8.45 3.34
C TYR A 12 -9.93 -8.57 4.41
N ALA A 13 -11.16 -8.92 4.04
CA ALA A 13 -12.31 -8.97 4.95
C ALA A 13 -12.12 -9.94 6.12
N ASN A 14 -11.52 -11.10 5.87
CA ASN A 14 -11.25 -12.11 6.90
C ASN A 14 -9.88 -11.94 7.57
N GLY A 15 -9.21 -10.82 7.32
CA GLY A 15 -7.81 -10.59 7.65
C GLY A 15 -6.86 -11.29 6.67
N ALA A 16 -5.69 -10.69 6.47
CA ALA A 16 -4.66 -11.24 5.59
C ALA A 16 -3.27 -10.89 6.08
N GLU A 17 -2.30 -11.69 5.65
CA GLU A 17 -0.89 -11.49 5.89
C GLU A 17 -0.25 -10.94 4.62
N VAL A 18 0.11 -9.65 4.65
CA VAL A 18 0.67 -8.96 3.50
C VAL A 18 2.19 -8.89 3.65
N PRO A 19 2.98 -9.45 2.72
CA PRO A 19 4.43 -9.33 2.77
C PRO A 19 4.83 -7.87 2.56
N THR A 20 5.77 -7.38 3.36
CA THR A 20 6.26 -6.01 3.20
C THR A 20 7.06 -5.86 1.92
N VAL A 21 7.16 -4.62 1.43
CA VAL A 21 7.95 -4.26 0.25
C VAL A 21 9.38 -4.80 0.35
N ALA A 22 10.02 -4.61 1.51
CA ALA A 22 11.39 -5.05 1.80
C ALA A 22 11.53 -6.56 2.09
N GLY A 23 10.46 -7.37 1.94
CA GLY A 23 10.47 -8.83 2.00
C GLY A 23 10.69 -9.46 3.38
N ASN A 24 11.25 -8.71 4.35
CA ASN A 24 11.66 -9.26 5.65
C ASN A 24 10.58 -9.23 6.74
N LYS A 25 9.42 -8.63 6.49
CA LYS A 25 8.34 -8.52 7.49
C LYS A 25 6.99 -8.83 6.88
N ILE A 26 6.03 -9.16 7.73
CA ILE A 26 4.63 -9.38 7.37
C ILE A 26 3.78 -8.34 8.09
N LEU A 27 2.90 -7.69 7.33
CA LEU A 27 1.90 -6.76 7.81
C LEU A 27 0.59 -7.54 8.00
N GLN A 28 0.05 -7.56 9.23
CA GLN A 28 -1.24 -8.22 9.45
C GLN A 28 -2.38 -7.23 9.25
N VAL A 29 -3.20 -7.53 8.27
CA VAL A 29 -4.49 -6.88 8.03
C VAL A 29 -5.52 -7.61 8.87
N THR A 30 -6.22 -6.89 9.74
CA THR A 30 -7.26 -7.47 10.61
C THR A 30 -8.64 -7.46 9.99
N GLY A 31 -8.85 -6.66 8.97
CA GLY A 31 -10.12 -6.52 8.28
C GLY A 31 -10.10 -5.36 7.29
N ALA A 32 -11.07 -5.33 6.39
CA ALA A 32 -11.31 -4.20 5.49
C ALA A 32 -12.81 -3.93 5.38
N ASP A 33 -13.18 -2.68 5.54
CA ASP A 33 -14.54 -2.16 5.31
C ASP A 33 -14.62 -1.50 3.93
N ASP A 34 -15.81 -1.03 3.54
CA ASP A 34 -16.04 -0.22 2.32
C ASP A 34 -15.29 1.13 2.29
N GLN A 35 -14.82 1.60 3.45
CA GLN A 35 -14.18 2.91 3.60
C GLN A 35 -12.70 2.84 3.97
N LYS A 36 -12.22 1.76 4.59
CA LYS A 36 -10.83 1.67 5.08
C LYS A 36 -10.40 0.25 5.38
N ILE A 37 -9.09 0.02 5.36
CA ILE A 37 -8.43 -1.23 5.72
C ILE A 37 -7.82 -1.07 7.11
N TYR A 38 -8.00 -2.06 7.98
CA TYR A 38 -7.41 -2.06 9.32
C TYR A 38 -6.20 -2.96 9.38
N ILE A 39 -5.14 -2.42 9.94
CA ILE A 39 -3.86 -3.08 10.09
C ILE A 39 -3.53 -3.16 11.57
N LYS A 40 -3.02 -4.32 11.98
CA LYS A 40 -2.50 -4.54 13.31
C LYS A 40 -1.07 -5.06 13.21
N SER A 41 -0.21 -4.48 14.02
CA SER A 41 1.14 -4.94 14.28
C SER A 41 1.25 -5.22 15.79
N PRO A 42 2.23 -6.03 16.24
CA PRO A 42 2.36 -6.34 17.67
C PRO A 42 2.50 -5.11 18.58
N LEU A 43 3.02 -4.00 18.04
CA LEU A 43 3.32 -2.78 18.79
C LEU A 43 2.37 -1.61 18.49
N TRP A 44 1.52 -1.71 17.46
CA TRP A 44 0.66 -0.61 17.03
C TRP A 44 -0.48 -1.09 16.11
N THR A 45 -1.55 -0.32 16.05
CA THR A 45 -2.64 -0.48 15.09
C THR A 45 -2.72 0.74 14.18
N ALA A 46 -3.20 0.55 12.96
CA ALA A 46 -3.45 1.63 12.02
C ALA A 46 -4.63 1.32 11.12
N SER A 47 -5.14 2.33 10.44
CA SER A 47 -6.10 2.19 9.35
C SER A 47 -5.60 2.92 8.12
N LEU A 48 -5.95 2.41 6.95
CA LEU A 48 -5.71 3.06 5.66
C LEU A 48 -7.05 3.39 5.02
N SER A 49 -7.28 4.66 4.78
CA SER A 49 -8.52 5.14 4.17
C SER A 49 -8.55 4.83 2.68
N ARG A 50 -9.71 4.37 2.20
CA ARG A 50 -9.97 4.09 0.79
C ARG A 50 -9.62 5.28 -0.11
N GLU A 51 -10.09 6.47 0.28
CA GLU A 51 -9.89 7.70 -0.48
C GLU A 51 -8.40 8.01 -0.66
N ASN A 52 -7.59 7.72 0.35
CA ASN A 52 -6.14 7.92 0.28
C ASN A 52 -5.48 6.90 -0.66
N LEU A 53 -5.89 5.63 -0.58
CA LEU A 53 -5.40 4.58 -1.50
C LEU A 53 -5.78 4.87 -2.95
N GLU A 54 -7.03 5.24 -3.21
CA GLU A 54 -7.51 5.62 -4.55
C GLU A 54 -6.75 6.84 -5.09
N LYS A 55 -6.49 7.85 -4.24
CA LYS A 55 -5.61 8.98 -4.61
C LYS A 55 -4.19 8.54 -4.94
N GLY A 56 -3.59 7.68 -4.13
CA GLY A 56 -2.25 7.15 -4.39
C GLY A 56 -2.14 6.45 -5.74
N VAL A 57 -3.12 5.61 -6.07
CA VAL A 57 -3.19 4.93 -7.39
C VAL A 57 -3.42 5.93 -8.52
N THR A 58 -4.26 6.94 -8.31
CA THR A 58 -4.51 7.99 -9.31
C THR A 58 -3.22 8.74 -9.63
N LEU A 59 -2.44 9.12 -8.62
CA LEU A 59 -1.17 9.83 -8.81
C LEU A 59 -0.10 8.98 -9.50
N ILE A 60 -0.07 7.67 -9.23
CA ILE A 60 0.78 6.72 -9.98
C ILE A 60 0.40 6.73 -11.47
N GLU A 61 -0.90 6.70 -11.77
CA GLU A 61 -1.41 6.65 -13.14
C GLU A 61 -1.24 7.98 -13.88
N GLU A 62 -1.32 9.10 -13.16
CA GLU A 62 -0.98 10.43 -13.68
C GLU A 62 0.53 10.60 -13.93
N GLY A 63 1.36 9.65 -13.49
CA GLY A 63 2.82 9.71 -13.60
C GLY A 63 3.46 10.74 -12.66
N LEU A 64 2.73 11.17 -11.63
CA LEU A 64 3.25 12.06 -10.58
C LEU A 64 4.06 11.29 -9.53
N ILE A 65 3.76 10.00 -9.34
CA ILE A 65 4.43 9.12 -8.39
C ILE A 65 4.96 7.89 -9.13
N ASP A 66 6.20 7.52 -8.83
CA ASP A 66 6.78 6.30 -9.38
C ASP A 66 6.15 5.03 -8.81
N ARG A 67 6.14 3.96 -9.63
CA ARG A 67 5.70 2.61 -9.21
C ARG A 67 6.72 1.91 -8.32
N GLU A 68 7.84 2.57 -8.04
CA GLU A 68 8.87 2.09 -7.15
C GLU A 68 8.44 2.34 -5.69
N PRO A 69 8.36 1.30 -4.85
CA PRO A 69 7.74 1.41 -3.55
C PRO A 69 8.54 2.26 -2.54
N GLY A 70 9.85 2.46 -2.74
CA GLY A 70 10.63 3.42 -1.96
C GLY A 70 10.17 4.86 -2.22
N GLN A 71 10.17 5.27 -3.49
CA GLN A 71 9.81 6.61 -3.92
C GLN A 71 8.31 6.89 -3.73
N PHE A 72 7.45 5.89 -3.96
CA PHE A 72 6.02 5.97 -3.68
C PHE A 72 5.73 6.39 -2.23
N VAL A 73 6.46 5.86 -1.25
CA VAL A 73 6.21 6.19 0.17
C VAL A 73 6.53 7.65 0.46
N GLU A 74 7.57 8.20 -0.16
CA GLU A 74 7.93 9.60 0.01
C GLU A 74 6.90 10.52 -0.65
N ASP A 75 6.57 10.26 -1.91
CA ASP A 75 5.62 11.07 -2.65
C ASP A 75 4.20 10.97 -2.07
N TYR A 76 3.77 9.78 -1.65
CA TYR A 76 2.44 9.60 -1.04
C TYR A 76 2.28 10.42 0.26
N ARG A 77 3.35 10.56 1.05
CA ARG A 77 3.32 11.44 2.24
C ARG A 77 3.15 12.91 1.89
N ILE A 78 3.71 13.33 0.75
CA ILE A 78 3.69 14.71 0.28
C ILE A 78 2.34 15.04 -0.38
N TYR A 79 1.86 14.16 -1.27
CA TYR A 79 0.71 14.44 -2.13
C TYR A 79 -0.63 13.91 -1.60
N VAL A 80 -0.62 12.87 -0.76
CA VAL A 80 -1.85 12.22 -0.27
C VAL A 80 -2.03 12.43 1.22
N ALA A 81 -1.25 11.74 2.05
CA ALA A 81 -1.35 11.76 3.50
C ALA A 81 -0.17 11.01 4.14
N ASP A 82 0.27 11.47 5.32
CA ASP A 82 1.20 10.71 6.17
C ASP A 82 0.51 9.54 6.92
N GLU A 83 -0.66 9.09 6.44
CA GLU A 83 -1.34 7.93 6.99
C GLU A 83 -0.64 6.65 6.54
N ARG A 84 0.43 6.27 7.27
CA ARG A 84 1.17 5.02 7.10
C ARG A 84 1.45 4.68 5.63
N ALA A 85 2.01 5.64 4.88
CA ALA A 85 2.35 5.50 3.46
C ALA A 85 3.10 4.19 3.13
N THR A 86 3.99 3.76 4.02
CA THR A 86 4.71 2.48 3.91
C THR A 86 3.78 1.26 3.92
N SER A 87 2.72 1.28 4.73
CA SER A 87 1.70 0.22 4.76
C SER A 87 0.82 0.25 3.51
N ALA A 88 0.46 1.44 3.00
CA ALA A 88 -0.22 1.57 1.72
C ALA A 88 0.59 0.95 0.58
N ALA A 89 1.90 1.20 0.55
CA ALA A 89 2.80 0.59 -0.42
C ALA A 89 2.83 -0.94 -0.34
N HIS A 90 2.77 -1.52 0.87
CA HIS A 90 2.70 -2.98 1.03
C HIS A 90 1.43 -3.58 0.42
N ILE A 91 0.27 -2.94 0.65
CA ILE A 91 -1.01 -3.39 0.08
C ILE A 91 -1.00 -3.23 -1.43
N LEU A 92 -0.56 -2.09 -1.96
CA LEU A 92 -0.52 -1.86 -3.40
C LEU A 92 0.45 -2.81 -4.12
N LYS A 93 1.55 -3.19 -3.48
CA LYS A 93 2.45 -4.25 -3.97
C LYS A 93 1.75 -5.62 -3.99
N ASP A 94 1.05 -6.00 -2.92
CA ASP A 94 0.33 -7.28 -2.83
C ASP A 94 -0.84 -7.38 -3.85
N LEU A 95 -1.41 -6.23 -4.21
CA LEU A 95 -2.39 -6.12 -5.29
C LEU A 95 -1.76 -6.12 -6.69
N GLY A 96 -0.43 -6.08 -6.79
CA GLY A 96 0.30 -6.08 -8.07
C GLY A 96 0.29 -4.72 -8.80
N ILE A 97 -0.02 -3.63 -8.10
CA ILE A 97 -0.01 -2.26 -8.67
C ILE A 97 1.41 -1.70 -8.63
N LEU A 98 2.11 -1.90 -7.53
CA LEU A 98 3.52 -1.52 -7.40
C LEU A 98 4.42 -2.67 -7.86
N THR A 99 5.53 -2.30 -8.49
CA THR A 99 6.57 -3.25 -8.89
C THR A 99 7.25 -3.86 -7.67
N GLU A 100 7.78 -5.07 -7.80
CA GLU A 100 8.70 -5.60 -6.80
C GLU A 100 9.87 -4.64 -6.64
N ASP A 101 10.22 -4.33 -5.39
CA ASP A 101 11.46 -3.63 -5.08
C ASP A 101 12.60 -4.56 -5.49
N THR A 102 13.09 -4.41 -6.72
CA THR A 102 14.24 -5.17 -7.20
C THR A 102 15.52 -4.80 -6.47
N GLY A 103 15.50 -3.84 -5.54
CA GLY A 103 16.68 -3.20 -5.01
C GLY A 103 17.40 -2.44 -6.13
N TYR A 104 17.76 -1.20 -5.86
CA TYR A 104 18.68 -0.50 -6.76
C TYR A 104 20.03 -1.24 -6.75
N TYR A 105 20.28 -2.07 -7.76
CA TYR A 105 21.61 -2.57 -8.07
C TYR A 105 22.28 -1.50 -8.93
N PRO A 106 23.30 -0.78 -8.44
CA PRO A 106 24.11 0.04 -9.33
C PRO A 106 24.75 -0.92 -10.35
N THR A 107 24.29 -0.86 -11.60
CA THR A 107 25.04 -1.41 -12.72
C THR A 107 26.32 -0.61 -12.82
N CYS A 108 27.42 -1.20 -12.34
CA CYS A 108 28.78 -0.76 -12.60
C CYS A 108 29.10 -0.82 -14.10
#